data_AF-A0A1E5D5N7-F1
#
_entry.id   AF-A0A1E5D5N7-F1
#
_cell.length_a   1.000
_cell.length_b   1.000
_cell.length_c   1.000
_cell.angle_alpha   90.00
_cell.angle_beta   90.00
_cell.angle_gamma   90.00
#
_symmetry.space_group_name_H-M   'P 1'
#
loop_
_entity.id
_entity.type
_entity.pdbx_description
1 polymer ?
#
loop_
_entity_poly.entity_id
_entity_poly.type
_entity_poly.pdbx_seq_one_letter_code
_entity_poly.pdbx_strand_id
1 'polypeptide(L)'
;MLTKKTINDVEISPSIVEDSRSNGYELTNFPQVQQLAAKWLQDKEIEIYTEVNERQFGRLKSTEKDGDGNQIMHYHNVFHARLTGNNDPILIVKLKLSDKVNVAPNLFVAYISDHNQMFGRPYEKDDPRRMREIRTANSDKLP
;
A
#
# COMPACT_ATOMS: atom_id res chain seq x y z
N MET A 1 -15.33 -8.58 -4.84
CA MET A 1 -15.75 -8.65 -3.43
C MET A 1 -15.14 -7.47 -2.68
N LEU A 2 -15.93 -6.80 -1.84
CA LEU A 2 -15.49 -5.74 -0.94
C LEU A 2 -15.50 -6.28 0.49
N THR A 3 -14.39 -6.11 1.21
CA THR A 3 -14.23 -6.58 2.59
C THR A 3 -13.87 -5.39 3.48
N LYS A 4 -14.57 -5.25 4.60
CA LYS A 4 -14.22 -4.26 5.63
C LYS A 4 -13.29 -4.89 6.66
N LYS A 5 -12.28 -4.14 7.08
CA LYS A 5 -11.36 -4.55 8.14
C LYS A 5 -11.21 -3.42 9.15
N THR A 6 -11.51 -3.72 10.42
CA THR A 6 -11.30 -2.79 11.52
C THR A 6 -9.81 -2.58 11.74
N ILE A 7 -9.44 -1.34 12.04
CA ILE A 7 -8.09 -0.93 12.44
C ILE A 7 -8.16 -0.20 13.77
N ASN A 8 -7.10 -0.28 14.56
CA ASN A 8 -7.03 0.39 15.85
C ASN A 8 -6.58 1.85 15.70
N ASP A 9 -5.55 2.09 14.87
CA ASP A 9 -4.99 3.41 14.66
C ASP A 9 -4.38 3.59 13.26
N VAL A 10 -4.03 4.83 12.91
CA VAL A 10 -3.29 5.18 11.69
C VAL A 10 -1.98 5.85 12.06
N GLU A 11 -0.87 5.24 11.64
CA GLU A 11 0.49 5.77 11.80
C GLU A 11 1.01 6.25 10.44
N ILE A 12 1.58 7.45 10.38
CA ILE A 12 2.28 7.93 9.18
C ILE A 12 3.77 7.72 9.37
N SER A 13 4.43 7.11 8.37
CA SER A 13 5.87 6.89 8.38
C SER A 13 6.63 8.20 8.59
N PRO A 14 7.62 8.25 9.48
CA PRO A 14 8.51 9.42 9.61
C PRO A 14 9.31 9.67 8.32
N SER A 15 9.56 8.62 7.52
CA SER A 15 10.31 8.69 6.26
C SER A 15 9.43 8.95 5.04
N ILE A 16 8.12 9.14 5.20
CA ILE A 16 7.17 9.28 4.07
C ILE A 16 7.60 10.33 3.04
N VAL A 17 8.19 11.43 3.48
CA VAL A 17 8.67 12.50 2.60
C VAL A 17 9.85 12.02 1.76
N GLU A 18 10.86 11.42 2.39
CA GLU A 18 12.08 10.97 1.71
C GLU A 18 11.80 9.79 0.79
N ASP A 19 11.02 8.81 1.26
CA ASP A 19 10.69 7.62 0.48
C ASP A 19 9.82 7.96 -0.73
N SER A 20 8.84 8.85 -0.57
CA SER A 20 8.02 9.33 -1.70
C SER A 20 8.88 10.09 -2.71
N ARG A 21 9.80 10.94 -2.24
CA ARG A 21 10.73 11.67 -3.13
C ARG A 21 11.67 10.73 -3.87
N SER A 22 12.17 9.68 -3.21
CA SER A 22 13.01 8.66 -3.86
C SER A 22 12.29 7.96 -5.03
N ASN A 23 10.95 7.92 -4.95
CA ASN A 23 10.07 7.41 -5.99
C ASN A 23 9.62 8.49 -7.01
N GLY A 24 10.10 9.74 -6.89
CA GLY A 24 9.75 10.84 -7.78
C GLY A 24 8.48 11.60 -7.41
N TYR A 25 7.95 11.42 -6.19
CA TYR A 25 6.72 12.06 -5.73
C TYR A 25 6.97 13.03 -4.56
N GLU A 26 6.70 14.32 -4.78
CA GLU A 26 6.71 15.31 -3.70
C GLU A 26 5.39 15.24 -2.90
N LEU A 27 5.46 14.88 -1.62
CA LEU A 27 4.29 14.67 -0.75
C LEU A 27 3.34 15.88 -0.72
N THR A 28 3.88 17.10 -0.80
CA THR A 28 3.09 18.35 -0.80
C THR A 28 2.12 18.45 -1.97
N ASN A 29 2.36 17.73 -3.07
CA ASN A 29 1.48 17.69 -4.23
C ASN A 29 0.30 16.72 -4.05
N PHE A 30 0.27 15.97 -2.94
CA PHE A 30 -0.71 14.92 -2.68
C PHE A 30 -1.41 15.10 -1.32
N PRO A 31 -2.21 16.18 -1.15
CA PRO A 31 -3.01 16.38 0.07
C PRO A 31 -3.96 15.20 0.38
N GLN A 32 -4.29 14.39 -0.63
CA GLN A 32 -5.09 13.18 -0.50
C GLN A 32 -4.50 12.18 0.49
N VAL A 33 -3.18 12.14 0.68
CA VAL A 33 -2.55 11.27 1.69
C VAL A 33 -3.09 11.59 3.09
N GLN A 34 -3.12 12.87 3.45
CA GLN A 34 -3.64 13.31 4.75
C GLN A 34 -5.15 13.11 4.85
N GLN A 35 -5.89 13.33 3.76
CA GLN A 35 -7.34 13.07 3.72
C GLN A 35 -7.66 11.60 3.96
N LEU A 36 -6.89 10.68 3.35
CA LEU A 36 -7.06 9.25 3.54
C LEU A 36 -6.69 8.82 4.96
N ALA A 37 -5.55 9.29 5.48
CA ALA A 37 -5.13 8.98 6.84
C ALA A 37 -6.18 9.45 7.86
N ALA A 38 -6.69 10.68 7.71
CA ALA A 38 -7.73 11.21 8.57
C ALA A 38 -9.04 10.42 8.47
N LYS A 39 -9.45 10.04 7.24
CA LYS A 39 -10.64 9.21 7.02
C LYS A 39 -10.52 7.86 7.71
N TRP A 40 -9.43 7.12 7.49
CA TRP A 40 -9.24 5.81 8.11
C TRP A 40 -9.13 5.92 9.64
N LEU A 41 -8.50 6.99 10.14
CA LEU A 41 -8.41 7.25 11.58
C LEU A 41 -9.79 7.51 12.20
N GLN A 42 -10.64 8.27 11.52
CA GLN A 42 -11.99 8.59 11.95
C GLN A 42 -12.91 7.35 11.90
N ASP A 43 -12.89 6.62 10.79
CA ASP A 43 -13.80 5.50 10.55
C ASP A 43 -13.38 4.25 11.35
N LYS A 44 -12.10 4.16 11.74
CA LYS A 44 -11.49 2.97 12.37
C LYS A 44 -11.67 1.69 11.54
N GLU A 45 -11.85 1.85 10.23
CA GLU A 45 -11.95 0.77 9.27
C GLU A 45 -11.31 1.13 7.92
N ILE A 46 -10.91 0.08 7.20
CA ILE A 46 -10.49 0.15 5.81
C ILE A 46 -11.38 -0.77 4.98
N GLU A 47 -11.57 -0.40 3.73
CA GLU A 47 -12.25 -1.21 2.73
C GLU A 47 -11.20 -1.83 1.79
N ILE A 48 -11.24 -3.14 1.61
CA ILE A 48 -10.32 -3.89 0.75
C ILE A 48 -11.12 -4.50 -0.39
N TYR A 49 -10.70 -4.28 -1.64
CA TYR A 49 -11.40 -4.77 -2.82
C TYR A 49 -10.57 -5.78 -3.62
N THR A 50 -11.27 -6.68 -4.31
CA THR A 50 -10.66 -7.63 -5.27
C THR A 50 -10.94 -7.26 -6.73
N GLU A 51 -12.14 -6.74 -7.02
CA GLU A 51 -12.61 -6.49 -8.38
C GLU A 51 -12.34 -5.06 -8.83
N VAL A 52 -12.04 -4.87 -10.11
CA VAL A 52 -11.69 -3.55 -10.65
C VAL A 52 -12.86 -2.55 -10.57
N ASN A 53 -14.11 -3.02 -10.68
CA ASN A 53 -15.30 -2.17 -10.59
C ASN A 53 -15.57 -1.63 -9.16
N GLU A 54 -15.00 -2.27 -8.14
CA GLU A 54 -15.05 -1.82 -6.74
C GLU A 54 -14.01 -0.74 -6.43
N ARG A 55 -13.20 -0.33 -7.41
CA ARG A 55 -12.14 0.65 -7.22
C ARG A 55 -12.72 2.03 -6.90
N GLN A 56 -12.43 2.52 -5.70
CA GLN A 56 -12.82 3.86 -5.25
C GLN A 56 -11.72 4.50 -4.38
N PHE A 57 -11.81 5.82 -4.21
CA PHE A 57 -10.92 6.58 -3.34
C PHE A 57 -10.95 6.02 -1.90
N GLY A 58 -9.78 5.76 -1.33
CA GLY A 58 -9.62 5.22 0.02
C GLY A 58 -9.86 3.71 0.18
N ARG A 59 -10.22 3.01 -0.89
CA ARG A 59 -10.23 1.54 -0.90
C ARG A 59 -8.85 0.99 -1.22
N LEU A 60 -8.50 -0.09 -0.55
CA LEU A 60 -7.21 -0.74 -0.61
C LEU A 60 -7.26 -1.98 -1.50
N LYS A 61 -6.20 -2.20 -2.27
CA LYS A 61 -5.96 -3.46 -2.97
C LYS A 61 -4.79 -4.18 -2.34
N SER A 62 -4.94 -5.48 -2.08
CA SER A 62 -3.85 -6.32 -1.58
C SER A 62 -2.73 -6.41 -2.62
N THR A 63 -1.50 -6.37 -2.12
CA THR A 63 -0.27 -6.49 -2.89
C THR A 63 0.44 -7.83 -2.60
N GLU A 64 -0.20 -8.71 -1.81
CA GLU A 64 0.33 -10.01 -1.41
C GLU A 64 0.38 -11.05 -2.53
N LYS A 65 -0.32 -10.83 -3.65
CA LYS A 65 -0.35 -11.79 -4.76
C LYS A 65 0.08 -11.14 -6.07
N ASP A 66 0.79 -11.91 -6.90
CA ASP A 66 1.05 -11.54 -8.29
C ASP A 66 -0.17 -11.80 -9.19
N GLY A 67 -0.01 -11.56 -10.49
CA GLY A 67 -1.06 -11.76 -11.49
C GLY A 67 -1.49 -13.22 -11.66
N ASP A 68 -0.63 -14.16 -11.29
CA ASP A 68 -0.88 -15.61 -11.36
C ASP A 68 -1.45 -16.17 -10.05
N GLY A 69 -1.56 -15.31 -9.02
CA GLY A 69 -2.10 -15.67 -7.72
C GLY A 69 -1.05 -16.21 -6.74
N ASN A 70 0.23 -16.19 -7.08
CA ASN A 70 1.30 -16.63 -6.18
C ASN A 70 1.54 -15.61 -5.07
N GLN A 71 1.85 -16.10 -3.87
CA GLN A 71 2.14 -15.25 -2.72
C GLN A 71 3.49 -14.55 -2.85
N ILE A 72 3.51 -13.25 -2.54
CA ILE A 72 4.70 -12.40 -2.50
C ILE A 72 5.02 -12.11 -1.03
N MET A 73 5.88 -12.93 -0.44
CA MET A 73 6.19 -12.85 1.00
C MET A 73 6.70 -11.48 1.47
N HIS A 74 7.44 -10.76 0.62
CA HIS A 74 7.92 -9.40 0.90
C HIS A 74 6.79 -8.41 1.17
N TYR A 75 5.60 -8.70 0.65
CA TYR A 75 4.42 -7.84 0.68
C TYR A 75 3.34 -8.35 1.61
N HIS A 76 3.68 -9.21 2.57
CA HIS A 76 2.74 -9.64 3.60
C HIS A 76 2.13 -8.44 4.34
N ASN A 77 0.80 -8.40 4.37
CA ASN A 77 -0.03 -7.31 4.89
C ASN A 77 0.21 -5.94 4.22
N VAL A 78 0.78 -5.91 3.02
CA VAL A 78 0.97 -4.68 2.23
C VAL A 78 -0.18 -4.49 1.27
N PHE A 79 -0.65 -3.25 1.20
CA PHE A 79 -1.73 -2.82 0.34
C PHE A 79 -1.36 -1.51 -0.35
N HIS A 80 -2.12 -1.17 -1.38
CA HIS A 80 -2.03 0.14 -1.99
C HIS A 80 -3.40 0.78 -2.19
N ALA A 81 -3.45 2.10 -1.97
CA ALA A 81 -4.59 2.96 -2.26
C ALA A 81 -4.27 3.85 -3.47
N ARG A 82 -5.28 4.30 -4.23
CA ARG A 82 -5.08 5.34 -5.24
C ARG A 82 -5.26 6.71 -4.62
N LEU A 83 -4.37 7.64 -4.97
CA LEU A 83 -4.46 9.03 -4.54
C LEU A 83 -5.28 9.89 -5.50
N THR A 84 -5.49 9.42 -6.73
CA THR A 84 -6.26 10.12 -7.78
C THR A 84 -7.23 9.15 -8.46
N GLY A 85 -8.01 9.63 -9.43
CA GLY A 85 -8.84 8.77 -10.28
C GLY A 85 -8.02 7.90 -11.27
N ASN A 86 -6.73 8.20 -11.43
CA ASN A 86 -5.84 7.50 -12.35
C ASN A 86 -5.26 6.23 -11.70
N ASN A 87 -4.56 5.42 -12.51
CA ASN A 87 -3.88 4.22 -11.99
C ASN A 87 -2.74 4.58 -11.02
N ASP A 88 -2.02 5.66 -11.31
CA ASP A 88 -0.89 6.15 -10.53
C ASP A 88 -1.11 7.64 -10.21
N PRO A 89 -0.51 8.16 -9.12
CA PRO A 89 0.28 7.42 -8.14
C PRO A 89 -0.59 6.64 -7.14
N ILE A 90 0.08 5.73 -6.43
CA ILE A 90 -0.49 4.92 -5.36
C ILE A 90 0.17 5.24 -4.01
N LEU A 91 -0.61 5.14 -2.94
CA LEU A 91 -0.14 5.22 -1.57
C LEU A 91 0.06 3.80 -1.04
N ILE A 92 1.28 3.49 -0.61
CA ILE A 92 1.62 2.20 -0.01
C ILE A 92 1.30 2.24 1.48
N VAL A 93 0.58 1.22 1.94
CA VAL A 93 0.21 1.07 3.35
C VAL A 93 0.45 -0.37 3.82
N LYS A 94 0.73 -0.56 5.10
CA LYS A 94 0.92 -1.88 5.71
C LYS A 94 0.07 -2.02 6.97
N LEU A 95 -0.55 -3.18 7.16
CA LEU A 95 -1.18 -3.48 8.45
C LEU A 95 -0.14 -4.04 9.42
N LYS A 96 0.12 -3.29 10.49
CA LYS A 96 0.97 -3.71 11.61
C LYS A 96 0.12 -4.52 12.57
N LEU A 97 0.35 -5.83 12.57
CA LEU A 97 -0.34 -6.75 13.49
C LEU A 97 0.16 -6.54 14.91
N SER A 98 -0.74 -6.70 15.89
CA SER A 98 -0.37 -6.73 17.30
C SER A 98 0.09 -8.13 17.69
N ASP A 99 1.07 -8.22 18.59
CA ASP A 99 1.45 -9.50 19.23
C ASP A 99 0.34 -10.06 20.12
N LYS A 100 -0.65 -9.22 20.48
CA LYS A 100 -1.82 -9.65 21.25
C LYS A 100 -2.92 -10.16 20.32
N VAL A 101 -3.43 -11.34 20.63
CA VAL A 101 -4.57 -11.95 19.95
C VAL A 101 -5.80 -11.06 20.11
N ASN A 102 -6.61 -10.95 19.04
CA ASN A 102 -7.86 -10.17 18.99
C ASN A 102 -7.73 -8.64 19.11
N VAL A 103 -6.53 -8.09 18.95
CA VAL A 103 -6.35 -6.64 18.82
C VAL A 103 -6.36 -6.26 17.34
N ALA A 104 -7.16 -5.25 16.98
CA ALA A 104 -7.20 -4.74 15.62
C ALA A 104 -5.81 -4.17 15.22
N PRO A 105 -5.34 -4.38 13.99
CA PRO A 105 -4.03 -3.89 13.56
C PRO A 105 -4.00 -2.36 13.45
N ASN A 106 -2.80 -1.78 13.52
CA ASN A 106 -2.59 -0.39 13.12
C ASN A 106 -2.36 -0.32 11.60
N LEU A 107 -2.85 0.71 10.95
CA LEU A 107 -2.57 1.00 9.55
C LEU A 107 -1.37 1.94 9.46
N PHE A 108 -0.27 1.45 8.89
CA PHE A 108 0.94 2.22 8.65
C PHE A 108 0.94 2.79 7.23
N VAL A 109 0.90 4.11 7.09
CA VAL A 109 0.99 4.84 5.83
C VAL A 109 2.44 5.09 5.49
N ALA A 110 2.96 4.42 4.47
CA ALA A 110 4.40 4.35 4.20
C ALA A 110 4.88 5.46 3.27
N TYR A 111 4.56 5.38 1.97
CA TYR A 111 5.08 6.29 0.94
C TYR A 111 4.23 6.25 -0.33
N ILE A 112 4.44 7.25 -1.19
CA ILE A 112 3.85 7.32 -2.53
C ILE A 112 4.77 6.61 -3.53
N SER A 113 4.18 5.84 -4.43
CA SER A 113 4.88 5.13 -5.51
C SER A 113 3.98 4.95 -6.73
N ASP A 114 4.39 4.10 -7.67
CA ASP A 114 3.58 3.64 -8.80
C ASP A 114 3.68 2.13 -8.99
N HIS A 115 2.83 1.61 -9.87
CA HIS A 115 2.77 0.18 -10.14
C HIS A 115 4.07 -0.39 -10.71
N ASN A 116 4.83 0.38 -11.49
CA ASN A 116 6.08 -0.12 -12.08
C ASN A 116 7.17 -0.24 -11.02
N GLN A 117 7.28 0.75 -10.13
CA GLN A 117 8.23 0.75 -9.03
C GLN A 117 7.94 -0.36 -8.02
N MET A 118 6.66 -0.65 -7.73
CA MET A 118 6.28 -1.69 -6.76
C MET A 118 6.24 -3.09 -7.36
N PHE A 119 5.82 -3.24 -8.63
CA PHE A 119 5.44 -4.52 -9.23
C PHE A 119 6.20 -4.85 -10.51
N GLY A 120 7.21 -4.05 -10.87
CA GLY A 120 7.99 -4.20 -12.09
C GLY A 120 7.26 -3.75 -13.34
N ARG A 121 8.03 -3.28 -14.33
CA ARG A 121 7.54 -3.01 -15.68
C ARG A 121 7.19 -4.33 -16.39
N PRO A 122 6.33 -4.32 -17.42
CA PRO A 122 5.92 -5.54 -18.11
C PRO A 122 7.08 -6.46 -18.53
N TYR A 123 8.17 -5.90 -19.03
CA TYR A 123 9.35 -6.65 -19.47
C TYR A 123 10.26 -7.15 -18.33
N GLU A 124 10.07 -6.69 -17.09
CA GLU A 124 10.85 -7.14 -15.92
C GLU A 124 10.18 -8.33 -15.22
N LYS A 125 8.89 -8.57 -15.48
CA LYS A 125 8.10 -9.55 -14.72
C LYS A 125 8.54 -11.00 -14.91
N ASP A 126 9.09 -11.30 -16.08
CA ASP A 126 9.61 -12.63 -16.41
C ASP A 126 11.02 -12.88 -15.88
N ASP A 127 11.65 -11.90 -15.22
CA ASP A 127 12.94 -12.05 -14.53
C ASP A 127 12.73 -12.15 -13.00
N PRO A 128 12.78 -13.36 -12.43
CA PRO A 128 12.58 -13.57 -10.99
C PRO A 128 13.64 -12.87 -10.12
N ARG A 129 14.87 -12.71 -10.64
CA ARG A 129 15.94 -12.03 -9.91
C ARG A 129 15.62 -10.55 -9.80
N ARG A 130 15.27 -9.93 -10.93
CA ARG A 130 14.84 -8.53 -10.98
C ARG A 130 13.62 -8.26 -10.10
N MET A 131 12.61 -9.13 -10.17
CA MET A 131 11.43 -9.01 -9.34
C MET A 131 11.73 -9.15 -7.84
N ARG A 132 12.68 -10.01 -7.47
CA ARG A 132 13.15 -10.12 -6.07
C ARG A 132 13.82 -8.83 -5.61
N GLU A 133 14.70 -8.24 -6.41
CA GLU A 133 15.36 -6.96 -6.08
C GLU A 133 14.35 -5.85 -5.84
N ILE A 134 13.37 -5.69 -6.74
CA ILE A 134 12.29 -4.71 -6.62
C ILE A 134 11.53 -4.91 -5.30
N ARG A 135 11.16 -6.15 -5.00
CA ARG A 135 10.39 -6.48 -3.78
C ARG A 135 11.18 -6.23 -2.51
N THR A 136 12.47 -6.60 -2.48
CA THR A 136 13.37 -6.33 -1.35
C THR A 136 13.51 -4.83 -1.12
N ALA A 137 13.85 -4.06 -2.17
CA ALA A 137 14.03 -2.61 -2.04
C ALA A 137 12.77 -1.88 -1.55
N ASN A 138 11.58 -2.34 -1.94
CA ASN A 138 10.32 -1.74 -1.47
C ASN A 138 9.92 -2.24 -0.08
N SER A 139 10.23 -3.48 0.28
CA SER A 139 9.94 -4.01 1.62
C SER A 139 10.84 -3.43 2.71
N ASP A 140 12.06 -3.03 2.37
CA ASP A 140 13.00 -2.42 3.32
C ASP A 140 12.52 -1.05 3.85
N LYS A 141 11.60 -0.41 3.13
CA LYS A 141 10.92 0.84 3.53
C LYS A 141 9.71 0.60 4.44
N LEU A 142 9.39 -0.64 4.77
CA LEU A 142 8.21 -1.03 5.53
C LEU A 142 8.62 -1.63 6.89
N PRO A 143 7.84 -1.38 7.96
CA PRO A 143 8.11 -1.92 9.29
C PRO A 143 7.83 -3.41 9.39
#